data_AF-A0A0L0SWG0-F1
#
_entry.id   AF-A0A0L0SWG0-F1
#
_cell.length_a   1.000
_cell.length_b   1.000
_cell.length_c   1.000
_cell.angle_alpha   90.00
_cell.angle_beta   90.00
_cell.angle_gamma   90.00
#
_symmetry.space_group_name_H-M   'P 1'
#
loop_
_entity.id
_entity.type
_entity.pdbx_description
1 polymer ?
#
loop_
_entity_poly.entity_id
_entity_poly.type
_entity_poly.pdbx_seq_one_letter_code
_entity_poly.pdbx_strand_id
1 'polypeptide(L)'
;MDYNTDIPFQRAPMPGFYDTAAELNKPSGQSLGDVLLSQLEGKRKAEREADARKRDAKKRKLREEREGVAFVAAGTKAATIFDTEKTTKRAPLHLPAPQVTTEEIERLAKMGATAVPVDVDMSGPESDLVSEYAMTPVRMPQRTPRMAVVDSVRQQARSLVQARDLNTPLLGEVQPEHQLEPATSILPPSQTPRPGVPMTPSVAATPRTSASATPYRDRMGINTPSHVGSGLDTPRDARHYLRARNQLKQALLSLPKPKNDFQIVVPDSSASEAESAAAGVRGGRRADRSDLEKADLAAAAQEAEAAQQLRSQAVARNLPRPMYLPTLDALLEASLYPPSSALFAAEMLVVREMIALLARDALEYPVAGAPPVEPIEYADVTVAQLAAARDLIDAHLLADHPLVPIPDASDLVLDARTGLVYAARDVENWAVVHSAAHAAVAEAATRAAKVEKRATVTLGGYMARAQALATKLQQSTEALHRYVDDLAAVQALRVDETRAIPIRLQEADQEVLEAKREQRELQARYQELMAEWMQLGGGQ
;
A
#
# COMPACT_ATOMS: atom_id res chain seq x y z
N MET A 1 -22.32 -38.82 44.43
CA MET A 1 -23.04 -38.54 43.17
C MET A 1 -22.14 -39.09 42.10
N ASP A 2 -22.47 -40.29 41.64
CA ASP A 2 -21.59 -41.05 40.75
C ASP A 2 -22.05 -40.78 39.32
N TYR A 3 -21.38 -39.85 38.66
CA TYR A 3 -21.72 -39.35 37.32
C TYR A 3 -21.71 -40.40 36.21
N ASN A 4 -21.14 -41.58 36.48
CA ASN A 4 -21.05 -42.70 35.55
C ASN A 4 -22.18 -43.71 35.71
N THR A 5 -22.82 -43.79 36.88
CA THR A 5 -23.88 -44.77 37.16
C THR A 5 -25.25 -44.19 36.86
N ASP A 6 -25.47 -42.93 37.22
CA ASP A 6 -26.76 -42.26 37.09
C ASP A 6 -26.63 -40.94 36.34
N ILE A 7 -27.67 -40.59 35.59
CA ILE A 7 -27.76 -39.30 34.90
C ILE A 7 -28.11 -38.22 35.94
N PRO A 8 -27.24 -37.24 36.19
CA PRO A 8 -27.50 -36.22 37.21
C PRO A 8 -28.70 -35.36 36.81
N PHE A 9 -29.60 -35.13 37.78
CA PHE A 9 -30.80 -34.32 37.58
C PHE A 9 -31.65 -34.75 36.37
N GLN A 10 -31.79 -36.06 36.15
CA GLN A 10 -32.55 -36.60 35.03
C GLN A 10 -33.99 -36.05 35.01
N ARG A 11 -34.33 -35.37 33.92
CA ARG A 11 -35.71 -35.06 33.53
C ARG A 11 -36.05 -35.90 32.32
N ALA A 12 -37.00 -36.82 32.47
CA ALA A 12 -37.49 -37.59 31.34
C ALA A 12 -38.11 -36.63 30.29
N PRO A 13 -37.84 -36.83 29.00
CA PRO A 13 -38.51 -36.06 27.96
C PRO A 13 -40.02 -36.28 28.08
N MET A 14 -40.80 -35.23 27.83
CA MET A 14 -42.26 -35.33 27.86
C MET A 14 -42.73 -36.32 26.77
N PRO A 15 -43.62 -37.27 27.11
CA PRO A 15 -44.14 -38.22 26.11
C PRO A 15 -44.91 -37.46 25.03
N GLY A 16 -44.52 -37.68 23.77
CA GLY A 16 -45.17 -37.09 22.61
C GLY A 16 -46.26 -38.00 22.02
N PHE A 17 -46.77 -37.61 20.85
CA PHE A 17 -47.81 -38.36 20.13
C PHE A 17 -47.30 -39.60 19.37
N TYR A 18 -45.99 -39.81 19.29
CA TYR A 18 -45.36 -40.94 18.60
C TYR A 18 -44.65 -41.87 19.59
N ASP A 19 -44.73 -43.18 19.34
CA ASP A 19 -44.05 -44.20 20.13
C ASP A 19 -42.55 -44.25 19.78
N THR A 20 -41.71 -43.93 20.78
CA THR A 20 -40.24 -43.89 20.66
C THR A 20 -39.55 -45.13 21.23
N ALA A 21 -40.31 -46.17 21.65
CA ALA A 21 -39.76 -47.38 22.23
C ALA A 21 -38.78 -48.12 21.29
N ALA A 22 -38.98 -48.01 19.97
CA ALA A 22 -38.13 -48.63 18.97
C ALA A 22 -36.72 -47.99 18.87
N GLU A 23 -36.59 -46.71 19.23
CA GLU A 23 -35.33 -45.95 19.08
C GLU A 23 -34.36 -46.16 20.27
N LEU A 24 -34.89 -46.51 21.45
CA LEU A 24 -34.12 -46.78 22.68
C LEU A 24 -33.10 -47.91 22.52
N ASN A 25 -33.36 -48.85 21.62
CA ASN A 25 -32.55 -50.07 21.47
C ASN A 25 -31.46 -49.97 20.40
N LYS A 26 -31.14 -48.76 19.90
CA LYS A 26 -30.10 -48.60 18.87
C LYS A 26 -28.70 -48.64 19.50
N PRO A 27 -27.87 -49.67 19.21
CA PRO A 27 -26.52 -49.74 19.77
C PRO A 27 -25.63 -48.62 19.22
N SER A 28 -24.87 -47.96 20.09
CA SER A 28 -23.85 -46.97 19.69
C SER A 28 -22.66 -47.71 19.06
N GLY A 29 -22.51 -47.61 17.75
CA GLY A 29 -21.52 -48.36 16.97
C GLY A 29 -20.07 -47.83 17.08
N GLN A 30 -19.55 -47.57 18.28
CA GLN A 30 -18.16 -47.17 18.46
C GLN A 30 -17.29 -48.38 18.83
N SER A 31 -16.51 -48.87 17.87
CA SER A 31 -15.50 -49.90 18.11
C SER A 31 -14.31 -49.31 18.86
N LEU A 32 -13.94 -49.90 20.00
CA LEU A 32 -12.87 -49.44 20.91
C LEU A 32 -11.44 -49.60 20.37
N GLY A 33 -11.27 -50.00 19.11
CA GLY A 33 -10.01 -50.51 18.56
C GLY A 33 -8.87 -49.49 18.50
N ASP A 34 -9.15 -48.20 18.28
CA ASP A 34 -8.13 -47.13 18.16
C ASP A 34 -8.72 -45.74 18.46
N VAL A 35 -9.52 -45.61 19.54
CA VAL A 35 -10.14 -44.33 19.88
C VAL A 35 -9.20 -43.51 20.77
N LEU A 36 -8.55 -42.51 20.17
CA LEU A 36 -7.76 -41.54 20.92
C LEU A 36 -8.69 -40.53 21.63
N LEU A 37 -8.28 -40.06 22.82
CA LEU A 37 -8.99 -39.01 23.54
C LEU A 37 -9.21 -37.75 22.67
N SER A 38 -8.24 -37.43 21.81
CA SER A 38 -8.34 -36.31 20.85
C SER A 38 -9.40 -36.50 19.76
N GLN A 39 -9.79 -37.73 19.45
CA GLN A 39 -10.89 -38.02 18.52
C GLN A 39 -12.25 -37.90 19.22
N LEU A 40 -12.33 -38.27 20.51
CA LEU A 40 -13.52 -38.10 21.34
C LEU A 40 -13.80 -36.62 21.67
N GLU A 41 -12.77 -35.87 22.06
CA GLU A 41 -12.88 -34.43 22.33
C GLU A 41 -12.96 -33.59 21.04
N GLY A 42 -12.51 -34.16 19.92
CA GLY A 42 -12.33 -33.46 18.66
C GLY A 42 -11.20 -32.42 18.69
N LYS A 43 -10.87 -31.85 17.52
CA LYS A 43 -9.83 -30.81 17.42
C LYS A 43 -10.22 -29.54 18.19
N ARG A 44 -9.32 -29.03 19.02
CA ARG A 44 -9.51 -27.78 19.79
C ARG A 44 -9.67 -26.58 18.86
N LYS A 45 -10.42 -25.56 19.30
CA LYS A 45 -10.64 -24.32 18.52
C LYS A 45 -9.32 -23.63 18.13
N ALA A 46 -8.34 -23.62 19.03
CA ALA A 46 -7.01 -23.05 18.79
C ALA A 46 -6.23 -23.79 17.68
N GLU A 47 -6.32 -25.13 17.63
CA GLU A 47 -5.68 -25.93 16.58
C GLU A 47 -6.33 -25.71 15.23
N ARG A 48 -7.67 -25.65 15.19
CA ARG A 48 -8.42 -25.32 13.96
C ARG A 48 -8.03 -23.93 13.42
N GLU A 49 -7.86 -22.97 14.32
CA GLU A 49 -7.42 -21.62 13.96
C GLU A 49 -5.97 -21.58 13.48
N ALA A 50 -5.06 -22.32 14.13
CA ALA A 50 -3.66 -22.44 13.69
C ALA A 50 -3.54 -23.12 12.31
N ASP A 51 -4.32 -24.17 12.06
CA ASP A 51 -4.41 -24.82 10.74
C ASP A 51 -4.94 -23.86 9.67
N ALA A 52 -5.94 -23.03 9.99
CA ALA A 52 -6.44 -22.00 9.09
C ALA A 52 -5.36 -20.93 8.78
N ARG A 53 -4.67 -20.42 9.82
CA ARG A 53 -3.56 -19.46 9.64
C ARG A 53 -2.41 -20.04 8.80
N LYS A 54 -2.06 -21.31 9.00
CA LYS A 54 -1.05 -22.01 8.19
C LYS A 54 -1.50 -22.13 6.72
N ARG A 55 -2.78 -22.44 6.47
CA ARG A 55 -3.34 -22.51 5.11
C ARG A 55 -3.31 -21.14 4.43
N ASP A 56 -3.65 -20.07 5.14
CA ASP A 56 -3.64 -18.72 4.59
C ASP A 56 -2.21 -18.21 4.33
N ALA A 57 -1.26 -18.52 5.22
CA ALA A 57 0.15 -18.23 5.00
C ALA A 57 0.72 -18.96 3.77
N LYS A 58 0.37 -20.23 3.58
CA LYS A 58 0.76 -21.00 2.38
C LYS A 58 0.14 -20.42 1.10
N LYS A 59 -1.14 -20.02 1.14
CA LYS A 59 -1.81 -19.36 0.00
C LYS A 59 -1.15 -18.03 -0.35
N ARG A 60 -0.78 -17.23 0.67
CA ARG A 60 -0.10 -15.94 0.46
C ARG A 60 1.29 -16.13 -0.15
N LYS A 61 2.09 -17.08 0.36
CA LYS A 61 3.41 -17.40 -0.21
C LYS A 61 3.32 -17.89 -1.65
N LEU A 62 2.39 -18.80 -1.95
CA LEU A 62 2.17 -19.29 -3.31
C LEU A 62 1.74 -18.17 -4.27
N ARG A 63 0.97 -17.20 -3.77
CA ARG A 63 0.57 -16.00 -4.52
C ARG A 63 1.76 -15.07 -4.76
N GLU A 64 2.57 -14.81 -3.73
CA GLU A 64 3.81 -14.01 -3.85
C GLU A 64 4.83 -14.66 -4.79
N GLU A 65 4.98 -15.99 -4.77
CA GLU A 65 5.87 -16.72 -5.69
C GLU A 65 5.34 -16.70 -7.13
N ARG A 66 4.02 -16.81 -7.33
CA ARG A 66 3.40 -16.70 -8.66
C ARG A 66 3.41 -15.27 -9.20
N GLU A 67 3.17 -14.26 -8.36
CA GLU A 67 3.16 -12.85 -8.74
C GLU A 67 4.58 -12.29 -8.89
N GLY A 68 5.54 -12.75 -8.09
CA GLY A 68 6.95 -12.34 -8.14
C GLY A 68 7.68 -12.74 -9.42
N VAL A 69 7.30 -13.88 -10.03
CA VAL A 69 7.85 -14.30 -11.34
C VAL A 69 7.06 -13.68 -12.51
N ALA A 70 5.81 -13.28 -12.31
CA ALA A 70 4.94 -12.70 -13.35
C ALA A 70 5.01 -11.16 -13.45
N PHE A 71 5.52 -10.46 -12.44
CA PHE A 71 5.55 -8.99 -12.40
C PHE A 71 6.53 -8.36 -13.40
N VAL A 72 7.55 -9.10 -13.88
CA VAL A 72 8.50 -8.57 -14.87
C VAL A 72 8.06 -8.82 -16.33
N ALA A 73 7.18 -9.79 -16.59
CA ALA A 73 6.85 -10.20 -17.96
C ALA A 73 5.40 -9.91 -18.42
N ALA A 74 4.46 -9.60 -17.52
CA ALA A 74 3.04 -9.47 -17.85
C ALA A 74 2.37 -8.16 -17.37
N GLY A 75 3.16 -7.13 -17.03
CA GLY A 75 2.63 -5.80 -16.84
C GLY A 75 2.17 -5.23 -18.17
N THR A 76 0.86 -5.24 -18.44
CA THR A 76 0.08 -4.09 -18.99
C THR A 76 -1.28 -4.43 -19.60
N LYS A 77 -1.72 -5.69 -19.76
CA LYS A 77 -2.97 -5.93 -20.53
C LYS A 77 -4.01 -6.92 -19.98
N ALA A 78 -3.76 -7.65 -18.89
CA ALA A 78 -4.73 -8.65 -18.40
C ALA A 78 -5.28 -8.40 -16.98
N ALA A 79 -4.68 -7.50 -16.20
CA ALA A 79 -5.10 -7.25 -14.81
C ALA A 79 -6.26 -6.23 -14.69
N THR A 80 -6.54 -5.43 -15.72
CA THR A 80 -7.57 -4.37 -15.63
C THR A 80 -8.99 -4.83 -15.95
N ILE A 81 -9.19 -6.08 -16.39
CA ILE A 81 -10.51 -6.59 -16.83
C ILE A 81 -11.18 -7.47 -15.75
N PHE A 82 -10.42 -8.09 -14.86
CA PHE A 82 -10.97 -9.01 -13.84
C PHE A 82 -11.06 -8.42 -12.42
N ASP A 83 -10.49 -7.24 -12.18
CA ASP A 83 -10.50 -6.58 -10.86
C ASP A 83 -11.68 -5.61 -10.66
N THR A 84 -12.43 -5.26 -11.71
CA THR A 84 -13.61 -4.36 -11.60
C THR A 84 -14.87 -5.04 -11.08
N GLU A 85 -14.90 -6.39 -11.00
CA GLU A 85 -16.09 -7.14 -10.54
C GLU A 85 -15.97 -7.70 -9.12
N LYS A 86 -14.80 -7.67 -8.47
CA LYS A 86 -14.62 -8.33 -7.17
C LYS A 86 -14.22 -7.48 -5.97
N THR A 87 -13.93 -6.20 -6.10
CA THR A 87 -13.77 -5.35 -4.89
C THR A 87 -14.11 -3.88 -5.12
N THR A 88 -15.41 -3.53 -5.14
CA THR A 88 -15.80 -2.19 -4.66
C THR A 88 -15.66 -2.18 -3.14
N LYS A 89 -14.46 -1.86 -2.66
CA LYS A 89 -14.26 -1.55 -1.23
C LYS A 89 -15.13 -0.35 -0.90
N ARG A 90 -16.14 -0.57 -0.06
CA ARG A 90 -17.10 0.44 0.40
C ARG A 90 -16.35 1.66 0.96
N ALA A 91 -16.73 2.86 0.54
CA ALA A 91 -16.38 4.06 1.27
C ALA A 91 -17.01 3.99 2.67
N PRO A 92 -16.27 4.29 3.76
CA PRO A 92 -16.84 4.31 5.09
C PRO A 92 -17.95 5.38 5.16
N LEU A 93 -19.11 4.96 5.64
CA LEU A 93 -20.28 5.81 5.82
C LEU A 93 -19.98 6.81 6.95
N HIS A 94 -19.75 8.07 6.61
CA HIS A 94 -19.76 9.16 7.58
C HIS A 94 -21.21 9.42 7.99
N LEU A 95 -21.59 8.82 9.12
CA LEU A 95 -22.81 9.21 9.83
C LEU A 95 -22.53 10.55 10.52
N PRO A 96 -23.49 11.50 10.53
CA PRO A 96 -23.39 12.65 11.42
C PRO A 96 -23.26 12.15 12.86
N ALA A 97 -22.38 12.79 13.63
CA ALA A 97 -22.19 12.46 15.04
C ALA A 97 -23.55 12.48 15.76
N PRO A 98 -23.78 11.56 16.72
CA PRO A 98 -25.02 11.54 17.48
C PRO A 98 -25.24 12.92 18.09
N GLN A 99 -26.37 13.54 17.74
CA GLN A 99 -26.72 14.90 18.17
C GLN A 99 -27.08 14.97 19.66
N VAL A 100 -27.10 13.83 20.36
CA VAL A 100 -27.41 13.71 21.78
C VAL A 100 -26.11 13.40 22.51
N THR A 101 -25.69 14.33 23.36
CA THR A 101 -24.51 14.16 24.21
C THR A 101 -24.78 13.11 25.28
N THR A 102 -23.74 12.41 25.76
CA THR A 102 -23.91 11.42 26.84
C THR A 102 -24.49 12.03 28.11
N GLU A 103 -24.28 13.33 28.33
CA GLU A 103 -24.88 14.09 29.42
C GLU A 103 -26.39 14.28 29.27
N GLU A 104 -26.89 14.45 28.04
CA GLU A 104 -28.34 14.50 27.76
C GLU A 104 -28.98 13.13 27.96
N ILE A 105 -28.29 12.06 27.58
CA ILE A 105 -28.74 10.68 27.83
C ILE A 105 -28.74 10.38 29.33
N GLU A 106 -27.73 10.84 30.08
CA GLU A 106 -27.70 10.71 31.55
C GLU A 106 -28.80 11.55 32.20
N ARG A 107 -29.09 12.76 31.72
CA ARG A 107 -30.21 13.57 32.21
C ARG A 107 -31.56 12.95 31.87
N LEU A 108 -31.72 12.36 30.68
CA LEU A 108 -32.93 11.64 30.28
C LEU A 108 -33.10 10.34 31.08
N ALA A 109 -32.03 9.61 31.36
CA ALA A 109 -32.05 8.44 32.23
C ALA A 109 -32.36 8.83 33.69
N LYS A 110 -31.86 9.98 34.14
CA LYS A 110 -32.09 10.50 35.49
C LYS A 110 -33.49 11.10 35.66
N MET A 111 -34.06 11.71 34.61
CA MET A 111 -35.46 12.14 34.54
C MET A 111 -36.41 10.93 34.39
N GLY A 112 -36.01 9.90 33.63
CA GLY A 112 -36.75 8.64 33.50
C GLY A 112 -36.73 7.78 34.77
N ALA A 113 -35.70 7.94 35.61
CA ALA A 113 -35.62 7.29 36.92
C ALA A 113 -36.43 8.00 38.02
N THR A 114 -36.92 9.22 37.77
CA THR A 114 -37.78 9.97 38.69
C THR A 114 -39.21 10.09 38.14
N ALA A 115 -39.80 8.98 37.72
CA ALA A 115 -41.24 8.87 37.56
C ALA A 115 -41.86 8.43 38.90
N VAL A 116 -41.98 9.38 39.82
CA VAL A 116 -42.89 9.32 40.98
C VAL A 116 -44.04 10.29 40.65
N PRO A 117 -45.30 9.90 40.83
CA PRO A 117 -46.43 10.63 40.28
C PRO A 117 -46.63 11.93 41.06
N VAL A 118 -46.79 13.03 40.32
CA VAL A 118 -47.26 14.30 40.90
C VAL A 118 -48.58 14.62 40.20
N ASP A 119 -49.65 14.16 40.84
CA ASP A 119 -50.98 14.74 40.69
C ASP A 119 -50.93 16.18 41.19
N VAL A 120 -51.12 17.15 40.29
CA VAL A 120 -51.67 18.46 40.64
C VAL A 120 -52.59 18.92 39.51
N ASP A 121 -53.88 18.77 39.77
CA ASP A 121 -54.96 19.46 39.08
C ASP A 121 -54.73 20.97 39.08
N MET A 122 -54.71 21.61 37.91
CA MET A 122 -55.06 23.03 37.76
C MET A 122 -55.90 23.24 36.51
N SER A 123 -57.15 23.59 36.78
CA SER A 123 -58.23 23.99 35.88
C SER A 123 -58.00 25.40 35.30
N GLY A 124 -58.20 25.59 33.99
CA GLY A 124 -58.23 26.92 33.35
C GLY A 124 -58.02 26.89 31.81
N PRO A 125 -58.90 27.47 30.97
CA PRO A 125 -58.98 27.18 29.54
C PRO A 125 -58.31 28.26 28.67
N GLU A 126 -56.99 28.25 28.52
CA GLU A 126 -56.32 29.14 27.55
C GLU A 126 -55.06 28.46 26.96
N SER A 127 -55.22 27.68 25.90
CA SER A 127 -54.12 27.34 24.97
C SER A 127 -54.61 26.90 23.59
N ASP A 128 -55.75 27.44 23.15
CA ASP A 128 -56.40 27.13 21.87
C ASP A 128 -56.03 28.14 20.76
N LEU A 129 -54.79 28.62 20.78
CA LEU A 129 -54.26 29.55 19.79
C LEU A 129 -52.80 29.21 19.51
N VAL A 130 -52.55 28.26 18.59
CA VAL A 130 -51.90 28.49 17.29
C VAL A 130 -52.05 27.21 16.46
N SER A 131 -53.11 27.16 15.67
CA SER A 131 -53.29 26.16 14.61
C SER A 131 -52.50 26.54 13.36
N GLU A 132 -51.65 25.60 12.93
CA GLU A 132 -51.29 25.22 11.57
C GLU A 132 -51.46 26.25 10.43
N TYR A 133 -50.33 26.73 9.90
CA TYR A 133 -50.21 27.02 8.46
C TYR A 133 -48.75 26.95 8.01
N ALA A 134 -48.38 25.88 7.29
CA ALA A 134 -47.26 25.93 6.34
C ALA A 134 -47.44 24.83 5.29
N MET A 135 -47.79 25.29 4.10
CA MET A 135 -48.04 24.52 2.89
C MET A 135 -46.89 23.60 2.53
N THR A 136 -47.24 22.38 2.14
CA THR A 136 -46.37 21.45 1.44
C THR A 136 -46.15 21.93 -0.01
N PRO A 137 -44.90 22.08 -0.49
CA PRO A 137 -44.69 22.39 -1.90
C PRO A 137 -44.87 21.14 -2.75
N VAL A 138 -45.80 21.24 -3.69
CA VAL A 138 -46.01 20.32 -4.81
C VAL A 138 -44.72 20.24 -5.64
N ARG A 139 -44.09 19.06 -5.65
CA ARG A 139 -43.00 18.73 -6.59
C ARG A 139 -43.59 18.23 -7.90
N MET A 140 -43.38 19.00 -8.97
CA MET A 140 -43.57 18.57 -10.35
C MET A 140 -42.57 17.43 -10.70
N PRO A 141 -42.99 16.36 -11.40
CA PRO A 141 -42.08 15.29 -11.80
C PRO A 141 -41.31 15.68 -13.07
N GLN A 142 -40.05 16.11 -12.91
CA GLN A 142 -39.09 16.04 -14.00
C GLN A 142 -38.69 14.57 -14.23
N ARG A 143 -38.98 14.09 -15.44
CA ARG A 143 -38.71 12.73 -15.92
C ARG A 143 -37.22 12.53 -16.14
N THR A 144 -36.55 11.88 -15.19
CA THR A 144 -35.42 10.99 -15.49
C THR A 144 -35.94 9.55 -15.42
N PRO A 145 -35.54 8.63 -16.31
CA PRO A 145 -35.93 7.23 -16.20
C PRO A 145 -35.24 6.65 -14.96
N ARG A 146 -35.94 6.65 -13.84
CA ARG A 146 -35.62 5.80 -12.69
C ARG A 146 -35.86 4.36 -13.12
N MET A 147 -34.79 3.63 -13.38
CA MET A 147 -34.83 2.18 -13.21
C MET A 147 -35.13 1.92 -11.74
N ALA A 148 -36.36 1.48 -11.45
CA ALA A 148 -36.72 0.96 -10.15
C ALA A 148 -36.01 -0.40 -9.97
N VAL A 149 -34.73 -0.37 -9.63
CA VAL A 149 -34.11 -1.50 -8.94
C VAL A 149 -34.54 -1.35 -7.49
N VAL A 150 -35.74 -1.84 -7.19
CA VAL A 150 -36.10 -2.10 -5.80
C VAL A 150 -35.14 -3.18 -5.34
N ASP A 151 -34.25 -2.80 -4.44
CA ASP A 151 -33.20 -3.67 -3.90
C ASP A 151 -33.90 -4.72 -3.02
N SER A 152 -34.26 -5.85 -3.64
CA SER A 152 -35.03 -6.94 -3.02
C SER A 152 -34.36 -7.43 -1.74
N VAL A 153 -33.02 -7.39 -1.71
CA VAL A 153 -32.20 -7.71 -0.54
C VAL A 153 -32.43 -6.73 0.61
N ARG A 154 -32.58 -5.43 0.33
CA ARG A 154 -32.82 -4.41 1.36
C ARG A 154 -34.24 -4.48 1.91
N GLN A 155 -35.21 -4.85 1.07
CA GLN A 155 -36.59 -5.06 1.48
C GLN A 155 -36.75 -6.36 2.28
N GLN A 156 -36.08 -7.44 1.87
CA GLN A 156 -36.01 -8.70 2.64
C GLN A 156 -35.26 -8.51 3.96
N ALA A 157 -34.18 -7.73 3.99
CA ALA A 157 -33.47 -7.41 5.23
C ALA A 157 -34.35 -6.62 6.21
N ARG A 158 -35.16 -5.67 5.72
CA ARG A 158 -36.13 -4.96 6.55
C ARG A 158 -37.21 -5.89 7.10
N SER A 159 -37.73 -6.80 6.27
CA SER A 159 -38.69 -7.82 6.70
C SER A 159 -38.09 -8.79 7.73
N LEU A 160 -36.83 -9.19 7.59
CA LEU A 160 -36.13 -10.05 8.56
C LEU A 160 -35.83 -9.36 9.89
N VAL A 161 -35.51 -8.06 9.86
CA VAL A 161 -35.34 -7.27 11.09
C VAL A 161 -36.67 -7.14 11.81
N GLN A 162 -37.76 -6.82 11.09
CA GLN A 162 -39.10 -6.78 11.67
C GLN A 162 -39.55 -8.16 12.21
N ALA A 163 -39.23 -9.25 11.51
CA ALA A 163 -39.52 -10.61 11.98
C ALA A 163 -38.68 -11.03 13.21
N ARG A 164 -37.52 -10.41 13.43
CA ARG A 164 -36.66 -10.69 14.58
C ARG A 164 -37.21 -10.06 15.87
N ASP A 165 -37.88 -8.92 15.74
CA ASP A 165 -38.43 -8.16 16.87
C ASP A 165 -39.84 -8.64 17.27
N LEU A 166 -40.43 -9.57 16.51
CA LEU A 166 -41.73 -10.16 16.78
C LEU A 166 -41.58 -11.43 17.65
N ASN A 167 -42.30 -11.48 18.78
CA ASN A 167 -42.24 -12.59 19.74
C ASN A 167 -42.84 -13.88 19.16
N THR A 168 -42.19 -15.02 19.45
CA THR A 168 -42.66 -16.34 18.96
C THR A 168 -44.09 -16.65 19.40
N PRO A 169 -44.89 -17.34 18.57
CA PRO A 169 -46.34 -17.55 18.78
C PRO A 169 -46.72 -18.39 20.00
N LEU A 170 -45.74 -18.84 20.79
CA LEU A 170 -45.96 -19.53 22.07
C LEU A 170 -46.51 -18.61 23.17
N LEU A 171 -46.42 -17.28 23.00
CA LEU A 171 -46.90 -16.29 23.97
C LEU A 171 -48.35 -15.83 23.77
N GLY A 172 -49.09 -16.40 22.81
CA GLY A 172 -50.55 -16.26 22.71
C GLY A 172 -51.11 -14.93 22.19
N GLU A 173 -50.28 -13.98 21.76
CA GLU A 173 -50.75 -12.72 21.17
C GLU A 173 -50.84 -12.79 19.64
N VAL A 174 -51.93 -12.23 19.08
CA VAL A 174 -52.23 -12.25 17.64
C VAL A 174 -51.31 -11.27 16.91
N GLN A 175 -50.48 -11.78 16.00
CA GLN A 175 -49.63 -10.94 15.16
C GLN A 175 -50.38 -10.38 13.94
N PRO A 176 -50.06 -9.15 13.49
CA PRO A 176 -50.66 -8.59 12.28
C PRO A 176 -50.18 -9.34 11.03
N GLU A 177 -51.09 -9.68 10.11
CA GLU A 177 -50.77 -10.36 8.86
C GLU A 177 -49.89 -9.47 7.95
N HIS A 178 -48.66 -9.90 7.69
CA HIS A 178 -47.79 -9.28 6.69
C HIS A 178 -47.92 -10.02 5.36
N GLN A 179 -48.32 -9.30 4.31
CA GLN A 179 -48.42 -9.81 2.93
C GLN A 179 -47.03 -10.23 2.42
N LEU A 180 -46.81 -11.55 2.37
CA LEU A 180 -45.63 -12.16 1.77
C LEU A 180 -45.85 -12.26 0.25
N GLU A 181 -45.12 -11.47 -0.53
CA GLU A 181 -45.11 -11.59 -1.99
C GLU A 181 -44.37 -12.88 -2.44
N PRO A 182 -44.85 -13.58 -3.48
CA PRO A 182 -44.28 -14.86 -3.90
C PRO A 182 -42.89 -14.71 -4.54
N ALA A 183 -41.99 -15.63 -4.16
CA ALA A 183 -40.58 -15.63 -4.53
C ALA A 183 -40.34 -15.68 -6.05
N THR A 184 -39.52 -14.76 -6.58
CA THR A 184 -39.07 -14.76 -7.97
C THR A 184 -37.87 -15.70 -8.16
N SER A 185 -38.03 -16.60 -9.14
CA SER A 185 -37.12 -17.68 -9.51
C SER A 185 -35.81 -17.18 -10.15
N ILE A 186 -34.71 -17.88 -9.85
CA ILE A 186 -33.33 -17.61 -10.28
C ILE A 186 -33.08 -18.30 -11.64
N LEU A 187 -33.51 -17.71 -12.74
CA LEU A 187 -33.06 -18.07 -14.10
C LEU A 187 -32.97 -16.82 -15.00
N PRO A 188 -31.94 -16.69 -15.86
CA PRO A 188 -31.75 -15.50 -16.70
C PRO A 188 -32.70 -15.53 -17.92
N PRO A 189 -33.32 -14.39 -18.31
CA PRO A 189 -34.24 -14.36 -19.46
C PRO A 189 -33.50 -14.34 -20.80
N SER A 190 -33.94 -15.25 -21.67
CA SER A 190 -33.57 -15.41 -23.08
C SER A 190 -34.00 -14.20 -23.92
N GLN A 191 -33.11 -13.74 -24.80
CA GLN A 191 -33.39 -12.78 -25.86
C GLN A 191 -34.27 -13.42 -26.95
N THR A 192 -35.42 -12.83 -27.26
CA THR A 192 -36.03 -12.92 -28.60
C THR A 192 -36.76 -11.61 -28.94
N PRO A 193 -36.57 -11.03 -30.14
CA PRO A 193 -37.20 -9.77 -30.55
C PRO A 193 -38.49 -10.00 -31.34
N ARG A 194 -39.51 -9.15 -31.14
CA ARG A 194 -40.72 -9.04 -31.98
C ARG A 194 -41.27 -7.58 -31.98
N PRO A 195 -42.06 -7.17 -33.00
CA PRO A 195 -41.74 -6.05 -33.89
C PRO A 195 -42.67 -4.81 -33.80
N GLY A 196 -42.29 -3.75 -34.54
CA GLY A 196 -42.94 -2.41 -34.69
C GLY A 196 -44.41 -2.40 -35.13
N VAL A 197 -45.09 -1.26 -35.37
CA VAL A 197 -44.85 -0.21 -36.41
C VAL A 197 -45.58 1.13 -36.02
N PRO A 198 -45.79 2.18 -36.86
CA PRO A 198 -45.14 3.51 -36.81
C PRO A 198 -46.10 4.73 -36.64
N MET A 199 -45.56 5.97 -36.59
CA MET A 199 -45.96 7.09 -37.47
C MET A 199 -45.21 8.40 -37.12
N THR A 200 -44.62 9.02 -38.15
CA THR A 200 -44.08 10.40 -38.27
C THR A 200 -45.16 11.34 -38.86
N PRO A 201 -44.94 12.64 -39.22
CA PRO A 201 -43.77 13.57 -39.11
C PRO A 201 -44.18 14.95 -38.47
N SER A 202 -43.34 15.98 -38.23
CA SER A 202 -42.73 16.88 -39.24
C SER A 202 -42.10 18.15 -38.62
N VAL A 203 -40.98 18.60 -39.20
CA VAL A 203 -40.57 20.00 -39.53
C VAL A 203 -39.97 20.97 -38.49
N ALA A 204 -38.78 21.47 -38.89
CA ALA A 204 -38.22 22.82 -38.79
C ALA A 204 -37.07 23.14 -37.82
N ALA A 205 -35.99 23.62 -38.46
CA ALA A 205 -35.13 24.75 -38.09
C ALA A 205 -33.94 24.55 -37.12
N THR A 206 -32.74 24.47 -37.72
CA THR A 206 -31.49 25.04 -37.17
C THR A 206 -31.48 26.57 -37.28
N PRO A 207 -30.69 27.30 -36.44
CA PRO A 207 -29.37 27.71 -36.93
C PRO A 207 -28.20 27.73 -35.90
N ARG A 208 -27.05 27.29 -36.43
CA ARG A 208 -25.59 27.58 -36.26
C ARG A 208 -25.03 28.64 -35.26
N THR A 209 -23.72 28.41 -35.02
CA THR A 209 -22.59 29.29 -34.59
C THR A 209 -22.36 29.39 -33.07
N SER A 210 -21.16 29.42 -32.47
CA SER A 210 -19.74 29.36 -32.88
C SER A 210 -18.88 29.21 -31.61
N ALA A 211 -17.77 28.46 -31.63
CA ALA A 211 -16.74 28.56 -30.60
C ALA A 211 -15.34 28.38 -31.19
N SER A 212 -14.57 29.47 -31.15
CA SER A 212 -13.15 29.51 -31.45
C SER A 212 -12.36 28.80 -30.35
N ALA A 213 -11.54 27.84 -30.72
CA ALA A 213 -10.47 27.30 -29.87
C ALA A 213 -9.13 27.92 -30.32
N THR A 214 -8.41 28.54 -29.38
CA THR A 214 -7.02 28.96 -29.55
C THR A 214 -6.09 27.98 -28.84
N PRO A 215 -5.06 27.41 -29.51
CA PRO A 215 -3.94 26.76 -28.86
C PRO A 215 -2.71 27.66 -28.90
N TYR A 216 -2.06 27.87 -27.75
CA TYR A 216 -0.65 28.27 -27.71
C TYR A 216 0.18 27.10 -27.16
N ARG A 217 1.16 26.70 -27.95
CA ARG A 217 2.06 25.54 -27.79
C ARG A 217 3.34 25.96 -27.06
N ASP A 218 3.86 25.04 -26.24
CA ASP A 218 5.18 25.11 -25.63
C ASP A 218 6.26 24.42 -26.51
N ARG A 219 7.50 24.93 -26.46
CA ARG A 219 8.67 24.53 -27.26
C ARG A 219 9.50 23.39 -26.63
N MET A 220 8.95 22.64 -25.67
CA MET A 220 9.71 21.59 -24.95
C MET A 220 9.26 20.14 -25.20
N GLY A 221 8.43 19.87 -26.21
CA GLY A 221 8.22 18.48 -26.69
C GLY A 221 7.51 17.53 -25.70
N ILE A 222 6.81 18.05 -24.69
CA ILE A 222 6.21 17.24 -23.60
C ILE A 222 4.92 16.50 -24.02
N ASN A 223 4.41 16.68 -25.25
CA ASN A 223 3.23 15.97 -25.76
C ASN A 223 3.41 15.44 -27.20
N THR A 224 4.59 14.91 -27.54
CA THR A 224 4.72 14.07 -28.75
C THR A 224 4.50 12.61 -28.36
N PRO A 225 3.31 12.02 -28.55
CA PRO A 225 3.22 10.56 -28.50
C PRO A 225 4.11 10.00 -29.60
N SER A 226 5.03 9.11 -29.23
CA SER A 226 5.77 8.27 -30.17
C SER A 226 4.77 7.38 -30.88
N HIS A 227 4.22 7.86 -32.00
CA HIS A 227 3.22 7.12 -32.76
C HIS A 227 3.91 6.38 -33.90
N VAL A 228 4.39 5.19 -33.59
CA VAL A 228 4.50 4.14 -34.61
C VAL A 228 3.08 3.64 -34.88
N GLY A 229 2.52 4.12 -35.99
CA GLY A 229 1.37 3.51 -36.66
C GLY A 229 0.00 3.63 -35.97
N SER A 230 -0.79 4.63 -36.38
CA SER A 230 -2.19 4.41 -36.82
C SER A 230 -2.84 5.73 -37.31
N GLY A 231 -2.86 5.92 -38.63
CA GLY A 231 -4.11 6.18 -39.36
C GLY A 231 -4.83 7.53 -39.33
N LEU A 232 -4.44 8.56 -38.57
CA LEU A 232 -5.09 9.89 -38.66
C LEU A 232 -4.10 11.06 -38.48
N ASP A 233 -3.21 11.25 -39.46
CA ASP A 233 -2.45 12.51 -39.56
C ASP A 233 -3.32 13.58 -40.22
N THR A 234 -3.43 14.74 -39.57
CA THR A 234 -4.11 15.88 -40.20
C THR A 234 -3.39 16.25 -41.51
N PRO A 235 -4.10 16.65 -42.59
CA PRO A 235 -3.46 16.99 -43.87
C PRO A 235 -2.46 18.15 -43.78
N ARG A 236 -2.47 18.89 -42.66
CA ARG A 236 -1.50 19.95 -42.36
C ARG A 236 -0.17 19.37 -41.87
N ASP A 237 -0.19 18.36 -41.00
CA ASP A 237 1.03 17.75 -40.44
C ASP A 237 1.81 16.97 -41.52
N ALA A 238 1.11 16.26 -42.41
CA ALA A 238 1.72 15.61 -43.57
C ALA A 238 2.48 16.60 -44.49
N ARG A 239 1.93 17.82 -44.69
CA ARG A 239 2.59 18.87 -45.49
C ARG A 239 3.83 19.42 -44.79
N HIS A 240 3.81 19.56 -43.46
CA HIS A 240 4.98 20.01 -42.70
C HIS A 240 6.12 18.99 -42.75
N TYR A 241 5.81 17.70 -42.63
CA TYR A 241 6.80 16.62 -42.75
C TYR A 241 7.43 16.56 -44.15
N LEU A 242 6.61 16.69 -45.20
CA LEU A 242 7.10 16.74 -46.59
C LEU A 242 8.00 17.95 -46.86
N ARG A 243 7.69 19.12 -46.29
CA ARG A 243 8.54 20.32 -46.39
C ARG A 243 9.88 20.12 -45.69
N ALA A 244 9.87 19.59 -44.47
CA ALA A 244 11.11 19.31 -43.72
C ALA A 244 11.99 18.29 -44.47
N ARG A 245 11.39 17.24 -45.03
CA ARG A 245 12.11 16.24 -45.83
C ARG A 245 12.73 16.85 -47.10
N ASN A 246 12.02 17.75 -47.79
CA ASN A 246 12.55 18.40 -48.99
C ASN A 246 13.66 19.41 -48.66
N GLN A 247 13.56 20.12 -47.55
CA GLN A 247 14.62 21.01 -47.05
C GLN A 247 15.90 20.23 -46.73
N LEU A 248 15.79 19.09 -46.04
CA LEU A 248 16.94 18.23 -45.74
C LEU A 248 17.57 17.66 -47.01
N LYS A 249 16.76 17.24 -47.99
CA LYS A 249 17.29 16.78 -49.29
C LYS A 249 18.07 17.88 -50.01
N GLN A 250 17.58 19.11 -50.00
CA GLN A 250 18.29 20.25 -50.61
C GLN A 250 19.57 20.58 -49.85
N ALA A 251 19.54 20.55 -48.51
CA ALA A 251 20.71 20.77 -47.66
C ALA A 251 21.80 19.70 -47.88
N LEU A 252 21.40 18.43 -48.01
CA LEU A 252 22.34 17.33 -48.28
C LEU A 252 22.90 17.36 -49.70
N LEU A 253 22.12 17.83 -50.69
CA LEU A 253 22.61 18.02 -52.06
C LEU A 253 23.53 19.24 -52.20
N SER A 254 23.40 20.23 -51.32
CA SER A 254 24.32 21.39 -51.26
C SER A 254 25.66 21.08 -50.59
N LEU A 255 25.85 19.88 -50.04
CA LEU A 255 27.13 19.50 -49.46
C LEU A 255 28.14 19.20 -50.59
N PRO A 256 29.32 19.84 -50.59
CA PRO A 256 30.38 19.50 -51.55
C PRO A 256 30.80 18.05 -51.36
N LYS A 257 31.02 17.33 -52.47
CA LYS A 257 31.42 15.91 -52.44
C LYS A 257 32.68 15.76 -51.57
N PRO A 258 32.69 14.82 -50.61
CA PRO A 258 33.84 14.64 -49.72
C PRO A 258 35.07 14.24 -50.55
N LYS A 259 36.12 15.06 -50.51
CA LYS A 259 37.43 14.72 -51.05
C LYS A 259 38.23 14.11 -49.91
N ASN A 260 38.37 12.78 -49.92
CA ASN A 260 39.24 12.06 -49.00
C ASN A 260 40.62 11.89 -49.65
N ASP A 261 41.43 12.96 -49.62
CA ASP A 261 42.84 12.90 -49.99
C ASP A 261 43.67 12.96 -48.71
N PHE A 262 43.87 11.81 -48.06
CA PHE A 262 44.87 11.68 -46.99
C PHE A 262 45.95 10.71 -47.45
N GLN A 263 47.14 11.25 -47.76
CA GLN A 263 48.35 10.45 -47.90
C GLN A 263 48.79 9.99 -46.51
N ILE A 264 48.56 8.71 -46.22
CA ILE A 264 49.11 8.06 -45.03
C ILE A 264 50.60 7.85 -45.30
N VAL A 265 51.44 8.68 -44.70
CA VAL A 265 52.87 8.43 -44.60
C VAL A 265 53.06 7.46 -43.43
N VAL A 266 53.26 6.19 -43.76
CA VAL A 266 53.69 5.16 -42.80
C VAL A 266 55.18 5.39 -42.53
N PRO A 267 55.61 5.66 -41.28
CA PRO A 267 57.02 5.72 -40.95
C PRO A 267 57.64 4.31 -41.02
N ASP A 268 58.70 4.19 -41.79
CA ASP A 268 59.50 2.97 -41.93
C ASP A 268 60.06 2.52 -40.56
N SER A 269 59.62 1.36 -40.07
CA SER A 269 60.38 0.57 -39.11
C SER A 269 60.42 -0.90 -39.54
N SER A 270 61.58 -1.26 -40.08
CA SER A 270 62.18 -2.59 -40.17
C SER A 270 61.38 -3.71 -40.84
N ALA A 271 61.69 -3.89 -42.11
CA ALA A 271 61.75 -5.14 -42.87
C ALA A 271 61.78 -6.44 -42.03
N SER A 272 60.76 -7.26 -42.24
CA SER A 272 60.96 -8.70 -42.46
C SER A 272 59.99 -9.16 -43.55
N GLU A 273 60.58 -9.70 -44.62
CA GLU A 273 59.89 -10.28 -45.76
C GLU A 273 59.21 -11.60 -45.33
N ALA A 274 57.91 -11.70 -45.58
CA ALA A 274 57.23 -12.97 -45.80
C ALA A 274 56.11 -12.74 -46.83
N GLU A 275 56.43 -13.01 -48.09
CA GLU A 275 55.48 -13.01 -49.20
C GLU A 275 54.43 -14.14 -49.06
N SER A 276 53.20 -13.77 -49.39
CA SER A 276 52.21 -14.53 -50.15
C SER A 276 51.82 -15.96 -49.71
N ALA A 277 50.69 -16.03 -49.01
CA ALA A 277 49.73 -17.12 -49.16
C ALA A 277 48.31 -16.55 -49.32
N ALA A 278 48.10 -15.74 -50.36
CA ALA A 278 46.77 -15.30 -50.79
C ALA A 278 46.19 -16.32 -51.79
N ALA A 279 45.71 -17.45 -51.27
CA ALA A 279 44.85 -18.36 -52.04
C ALA A 279 43.87 -19.09 -51.11
N GLY A 280 42.63 -18.61 -51.09
CA GLY A 280 41.46 -19.46 -50.85
C GLY A 280 40.96 -19.64 -49.42
N VAL A 281 40.37 -18.61 -48.82
CA VAL A 281 39.17 -18.78 -47.98
C VAL A 281 38.14 -17.71 -48.34
N ARG A 282 37.41 -17.95 -49.43
CA ARG A 282 36.07 -17.35 -49.61
C ARG A 282 35.13 -18.08 -48.65
N GLY A 283 34.79 -17.45 -47.53
CA GLY A 283 33.86 -18.02 -46.56
C GLY A 283 33.96 -17.50 -45.13
N GLY A 284 34.86 -16.56 -44.82
CA GLY A 284 34.78 -15.84 -43.55
C GLY A 284 33.62 -14.85 -43.62
N ARG A 285 32.57 -15.07 -42.82
CA ARG A 285 31.56 -14.06 -42.49
C ARG A 285 32.34 -12.77 -42.19
N ARG A 286 32.27 -11.75 -43.05
CA ARG A 286 32.77 -10.43 -42.67
C ARG A 286 31.95 -10.07 -41.45
N ALA A 287 32.61 -9.94 -40.30
CA ALA A 287 31.95 -9.50 -39.08
C ALA A 287 31.17 -8.23 -39.45
N ASP A 288 29.85 -8.28 -39.31
CA ASP A 288 29.03 -7.11 -39.56
C ASP A 288 29.51 -6.01 -38.61
N ARG A 289 29.34 -4.74 -38.97
CA ARG A 289 29.79 -3.62 -38.13
C ARG A 289 29.28 -3.75 -36.68
N SER A 290 28.09 -4.34 -36.50
CA SER A 290 27.51 -4.66 -35.21
C SER A 290 28.27 -5.71 -34.40
N ASP A 291 28.97 -6.64 -35.05
CA ASP A 291 29.72 -7.71 -34.39
C ASP A 291 31.08 -7.21 -33.89
N LEU A 292 31.72 -6.30 -34.64
CA LEU A 292 32.92 -5.58 -34.17
C LEU A 292 32.57 -4.66 -32.99
N GLU A 293 31.50 -3.87 -33.11
CA GLU A 293 31.04 -3.00 -32.01
C GLU A 293 30.68 -3.81 -30.76
N LYS A 294 30.09 -5.01 -30.90
CA LYS A 294 29.83 -5.91 -29.76
C LYS A 294 31.12 -6.47 -29.14
N ALA A 295 32.11 -6.82 -29.95
CA ALA A 295 33.39 -7.31 -29.46
C ALA A 295 34.15 -6.22 -28.70
N ASP A 296 34.14 -4.99 -29.23
CA ASP A 296 34.76 -3.83 -28.59
C ASP A 296 34.07 -3.47 -27.27
N LEU A 297 32.72 -3.50 -27.25
CA LEU A 297 31.95 -3.31 -26.01
C LEU A 297 32.19 -4.42 -24.99
N ALA A 298 32.33 -5.67 -25.44
CA ALA A 298 32.64 -6.79 -24.57
C ALA A 298 34.06 -6.70 -24.00
N ALA A 299 35.05 -6.29 -24.81
CA ALA A 299 36.41 -6.04 -24.35
C ALA A 299 36.47 -4.89 -23.34
N ALA A 300 35.81 -3.76 -23.64
CA ALA A 300 35.70 -2.64 -22.71
C ALA A 300 34.98 -3.01 -21.41
N ALA A 301 33.96 -3.87 -21.48
CA ALA A 301 33.27 -4.39 -20.30
C ALA A 301 34.20 -5.29 -19.46
N GLN A 302 34.97 -6.18 -20.08
CA GLN A 302 35.95 -7.04 -19.39
C GLN A 302 37.06 -6.20 -18.74
N GLU A 303 37.56 -5.17 -19.41
CA GLU A 303 38.54 -4.23 -18.84
C GLU A 303 37.95 -3.46 -17.66
N ALA A 304 36.69 -3.03 -17.76
CA ALA A 304 35.99 -2.36 -16.66
C ALA A 304 35.75 -3.30 -15.46
N GLU A 305 35.40 -4.57 -15.71
CA GLU A 305 35.25 -5.60 -14.67
C GLU A 305 36.60 -5.91 -14.00
N ALA A 306 37.68 -6.05 -14.79
CA ALA A 306 39.02 -6.23 -14.27
C ALA A 306 39.46 -5.03 -13.41
N ALA A 307 39.22 -3.81 -13.88
CA ALA A 307 39.49 -2.59 -13.12
C ALA A 307 38.67 -2.54 -11.82
N GLN A 308 37.42 -3.01 -11.82
CA GLN A 308 36.61 -3.10 -10.60
C GLN A 308 37.15 -4.13 -9.60
N GLN A 309 37.66 -5.27 -10.07
CA GLN A 309 38.27 -6.30 -9.21
C GLN A 309 39.59 -5.86 -8.58
N LEU A 310 40.32 -4.96 -9.25
CA LEU A 310 41.55 -4.35 -8.73
C LEU A 310 41.31 -3.24 -7.70
N ARG A 311 40.07 -2.72 -7.59
CA ARG A 311 39.73 -1.70 -6.58
C ARG A 311 39.78 -2.28 -5.18
N SER A 312 40.08 -1.41 -4.21
CA SER A 312 39.95 -1.78 -2.80
C SER A 312 38.50 -2.13 -2.45
N GLN A 313 38.32 -3.00 -1.46
CA GLN A 313 36.98 -3.43 -1.03
C GLN A 313 36.16 -2.25 -0.48
N ALA A 314 36.81 -1.27 0.14
CA ALA A 314 36.15 -0.07 0.67
C ALA A 314 35.57 0.79 -0.47
N VAL A 315 36.33 0.99 -1.55
CA VAL A 315 35.87 1.70 -2.74
C VAL A 315 34.77 0.91 -3.46
N ALA A 316 34.97 -0.40 -3.66
CA ALA A 316 33.99 -1.25 -4.34
C ALA A 316 32.63 -1.29 -3.63
N ARG A 317 32.62 -1.22 -2.29
CA ARG A 317 31.40 -1.21 -1.46
C ARG A 317 30.88 0.19 -1.14
N ASN A 318 31.52 1.25 -1.63
CA ASN A 318 31.19 2.65 -1.30
C ASN A 318 31.12 2.91 0.21
N LEU A 319 32.05 2.33 0.98
CA LEU A 319 32.12 2.54 2.43
C LEU A 319 32.73 3.92 2.75
N PRO A 320 32.40 4.50 3.93
CA PRO A 320 33.00 5.76 4.35
C PRO A 320 34.50 5.61 4.53
N ARG A 321 35.26 6.53 3.91
CA ARG A 321 36.74 6.56 3.94
C ARG A 321 37.23 7.74 4.79
N PRO A 322 38.41 7.62 5.42
CA PRO A 322 38.94 8.68 6.27
C PRO A 322 39.24 9.94 5.44
N MET A 323 38.95 11.12 6.00
CA MET A 323 39.27 12.39 5.32
C MET A 323 40.76 12.73 5.37
N TYR A 324 41.47 12.22 6.38
CA TYR A 324 42.90 12.44 6.58
C TYR A 324 43.60 11.10 6.63
N LEU A 325 44.74 10.99 5.93
CA LEU A 325 45.55 9.77 5.97
C LEU A 325 46.21 9.64 7.35
N PRO A 326 46.11 8.46 8.00
CA PRO A 326 46.77 8.22 9.28
C PRO A 326 48.30 8.11 9.09
N THR A 327 49.05 8.53 10.10
CA THR A 327 50.51 8.33 10.16
C THR A 327 50.85 6.92 10.66
N LEU A 328 52.04 6.43 10.30
CA LEU A 328 52.53 5.11 10.72
C LEU A 328 52.53 4.98 12.26
N ASP A 329 53.06 6.00 12.94
CA ASP A 329 53.21 5.99 14.40
C ASP A 329 51.86 5.93 15.10
N ALA A 330 50.86 6.68 14.61
CA ALA A 330 49.52 6.69 15.20
C ALA A 330 48.81 5.33 15.13
N LEU A 331 49.10 4.52 14.12
CA LEU A 331 48.52 3.17 13.99
C LEU A 331 49.29 2.13 14.82
N LEU A 332 50.62 2.28 14.92
CA LEU A 332 51.46 1.37 15.69
C LEU A 332 51.40 1.62 17.21
N GLU A 333 51.01 2.82 17.65
CA GLU A 333 50.74 3.11 19.07
C GLU A 333 49.64 2.21 19.65
N ALA A 334 48.72 1.71 18.82
CA ALA A 334 47.65 0.80 19.23
C ALA A 334 48.05 -0.69 19.15
N SER A 335 49.27 -1.03 18.74
CA SER A 335 49.73 -2.41 18.63
C SER A 335 49.81 -3.09 20.00
N LEU A 336 49.38 -4.35 20.05
CA LEU A 336 49.44 -5.20 21.23
C LEU A 336 50.80 -5.91 21.38
N TYR A 337 51.65 -5.85 20.36
CA TYR A 337 52.92 -6.59 20.32
C TYR A 337 54.09 -5.69 20.70
N PRO A 338 55.06 -6.21 21.49
CA PRO A 338 56.26 -5.45 21.82
C PRO A 338 57.11 -5.24 20.56
N PRO A 339 57.89 -4.14 20.47
CA PRO A 339 58.65 -3.78 19.27
C PRO A 339 59.76 -4.78 18.91
N SER A 340 60.15 -5.66 19.85
CA SER A 340 61.10 -6.74 19.63
C SER A 340 60.48 -8.01 19.03
N SER A 341 59.15 -8.09 18.91
CA SER A 341 58.44 -9.27 18.40
C SER A 341 58.48 -9.33 16.88
N ALA A 342 58.65 -10.53 16.34
CA ALA A 342 58.50 -10.78 14.90
C ALA A 342 57.09 -10.41 14.38
N LEU A 343 56.07 -10.54 15.24
CA LEU A 343 54.69 -10.16 14.91
C LEU A 343 54.55 -8.64 14.76
N PHE A 344 55.28 -7.85 15.56
CA PHE A 344 55.30 -6.39 15.43
C PHE A 344 55.96 -5.97 14.11
N ALA A 345 57.04 -6.65 13.72
CA ALA A 345 57.67 -6.41 12.42
C ALA A 345 56.73 -6.74 11.25
N ALA A 346 55.95 -7.82 11.35
CA ALA A 346 54.94 -8.17 10.36
C ALA A 346 53.78 -7.15 10.32
N GLU A 347 53.28 -6.72 11.49
CA GLU A 347 52.25 -5.70 11.60
C GLU A 347 52.71 -4.37 10.98
N MET A 348 53.95 -3.95 11.23
CA MET A 348 54.53 -2.76 10.62
C MET A 348 54.52 -2.84 9.07
N LEU A 349 54.81 -4.00 8.48
CA LEU A 349 54.74 -4.18 7.03
C LEU A 349 53.30 -4.06 6.53
N VAL A 350 52.34 -4.69 7.21
CA VAL A 350 50.91 -4.61 6.85
C VAL A 350 50.39 -3.18 6.95
N VAL A 351 50.74 -2.46 8.01
CA VAL A 351 50.32 -1.07 8.23
C VAL A 351 50.90 -0.14 7.16
N ARG A 352 52.16 -0.34 6.74
CA ARG A 352 52.76 0.43 5.64
C ARG A 352 52.00 0.23 4.32
N GLU A 353 51.72 -1.02 3.96
CA GLU A 353 50.93 -1.34 2.76
C GLU A 353 49.50 -0.78 2.86
N MET A 354 48.90 -0.81 4.05
CA MET A 354 47.58 -0.23 4.29
C MET A 354 47.57 1.29 4.05
N ILE A 355 48.57 2.03 4.54
CA ILE A 355 48.69 3.47 4.30
C ILE A 355 48.89 3.75 2.81
N ALA A 356 49.72 2.96 2.12
CA ALA A 356 49.95 3.09 0.68
C ALA A 356 48.65 2.86 -0.12
N LEU A 357 47.85 1.86 0.26
CA LEU A 357 46.55 1.57 -0.33
C LEU A 357 45.55 2.72 -0.10
N LEU A 358 45.48 3.25 1.12
CA LEU A 358 44.60 4.39 1.43
C LEU A 358 44.99 5.65 0.65
N ALA A 359 46.29 5.89 0.45
CA ALA A 359 46.76 7.00 -0.35
C ALA A 359 46.42 6.83 -1.84
N ARG A 360 46.56 5.61 -2.38
CA ARG A 360 46.11 5.29 -3.75
C ARG A 360 44.60 5.51 -3.92
N ASP A 361 43.80 5.04 -2.97
CA ASP A 361 42.34 5.24 -2.98
C ASP A 361 41.96 6.73 -2.91
N ALA A 362 42.71 7.54 -2.16
CA ALA A 362 42.48 8.99 -2.06
C ALA A 362 42.86 9.74 -3.35
N LEU A 363 43.87 9.26 -4.08
CA LEU A 363 44.30 9.80 -5.37
C LEU A 363 43.33 9.44 -6.51
N GLU A 364 42.99 8.16 -6.66
CA GLU A 364 42.11 7.68 -7.74
C GLU A 364 40.64 8.07 -7.51
N TYR A 365 40.19 8.04 -6.26
CA TYR A 365 38.79 8.27 -5.88
C TYR A 365 38.71 9.25 -4.69
N PRO A 366 38.94 10.56 -4.88
CA PRO A 366 38.96 11.52 -3.78
C PRO A 366 37.60 11.63 -3.07
N VAL A 367 37.64 11.74 -1.74
CA VAL A 367 36.45 12.01 -0.91
C VAL A 367 36.14 13.51 -0.98
N ALA A 368 34.87 13.87 -1.14
CA ALA A 368 34.45 15.27 -1.21
C ALA A 368 34.85 16.03 0.07
N GLY A 369 35.69 17.06 -0.09
CA GLY A 369 36.17 17.90 1.02
C GLY A 369 37.48 17.45 1.67
N ALA A 370 38.10 16.36 1.22
CA ALA A 370 39.43 15.95 1.66
C ALA A 370 40.54 16.80 1.00
N PRO A 371 41.68 17.02 1.69
CA PRO A 371 42.84 17.70 1.09
C PRO A 371 43.45 16.86 -0.06
N PRO A 372 44.03 17.50 -1.09
CA PRO A 372 44.72 16.79 -2.16
C PRO A 372 45.94 16.04 -1.59
N VAL A 373 46.08 14.77 -1.99
CA VAL A 373 47.20 13.90 -1.60
C VAL A 373 48.30 13.97 -2.67
N GLU A 374 49.56 13.89 -2.26
CA GLU A 374 50.70 13.83 -3.19
C GLU A 374 50.70 12.49 -3.96
N PRO A 375 51.05 12.47 -5.26
CA PRO A 375 51.11 11.24 -6.04
C PRO A 375 52.19 10.31 -5.47
N ILE A 376 51.79 9.08 -5.15
CA ILE A 376 52.69 8.03 -4.67
C ILE A 376 52.93 7.04 -5.80
N GLU A 377 54.16 6.57 -5.95
CA GLU A 377 54.48 5.45 -6.83
C GLU A 377 53.98 4.14 -6.22
N TYR A 378 53.14 3.42 -6.96
CA TYR A 378 52.63 2.11 -6.57
C TYR A 378 52.93 1.07 -7.65
N ALA A 379 53.07 -0.19 -7.25
CA ALA A 379 53.28 -1.29 -8.19
C ALA A 379 51.98 -1.63 -8.92
N ASP A 380 52.08 -1.85 -10.24
CA ASP A 380 50.96 -2.33 -11.04
C ASP A 380 50.71 -3.81 -10.75
N VAL A 381 49.59 -4.10 -10.09
CA VAL A 381 49.18 -5.47 -9.76
C VAL A 381 48.12 -5.95 -10.74
N THR A 382 48.33 -7.14 -11.29
CA THR A 382 47.35 -7.81 -12.15
C THR A 382 46.36 -8.67 -11.35
N VAL A 383 45.15 -8.87 -11.87
CA VAL A 383 44.11 -9.70 -11.23
C VAL A 383 44.61 -11.14 -11.00
N ALA A 384 45.40 -11.68 -11.93
CA ALA A 384 46.00 -13.00 -11.82
C ALA A 384 46.98 -13.11 -10.63
N GLN A 385 47.78 -12.07 -10.39
CA GLN A 385 48.69 -12.03 -9.24
C GLN A 385 47.93 -11.94 -7.91
N LEU A 386 46.82 -11.19 -7.85
CA LEU A 386 45.97 -11.14 -6.65
C LEU A 386 45.33 -12.50 -6.35
N ALA A 387 44.86 -13.21 -7.38
CA ALA A 387 44.30 -14.56 -7.21
C ALA A 387 45.38 -15.53 -6.69
N ALA A 388 46.55 -15.55 -7.33
CA ALA A 388 47.67 -16.40 -6.90
C ALA A 388 48.13 -16.08 -5.46
N ALA A 389 48.15 -14.80 -5.07
CA ALA A 389 48.50 -14.39 -3.71
C ALA A 389 47.47 -14.89 -2.68
N ARG A 390 46.17 -14.84 -3.01
CA ARG A 390 45.11 -15.39 -2.14
C ARG A 390 45.26 -16.90 -1.99
N ASP A 391 45.50 -17.60 -3.09
CA ASP A 391 45.69 -19.06 -3.06
C ASP A 391 46.89 -19.45 -2.20
N LEU A 392 47.99 -18.68 -2.24
CA LEU A 392 49.16 -18.89 -1.38
C LEU A 392 48.86 -18.64 0.10
N ILE A 393 48.10 -17.58 0.41
CA ILE A 393 47.68 -17.28 1.80
C ILE A 393 46.78 -18.41 2.31
N ASP A 394 45.80 -18.83 1.53
CA ASP A 394 44.89 -19.91 1.89
C ASP A 394 45.63 -21.23 2.08
N ALA A 395 46.60 -21.54 1.21
CA ALA A 395 47.46 -22.73 1.35
C ALA A 395 48.30 -22.70 2.64
N HIS A 396 48.89 -21.55 2.98
CA HIS A 396 49.63 -21.39 4.24
C HIS A 396 48.72 -21.54 5.47
N LEU A 397 47.55 -20.92 5.45
CA LEU A 397 46.57 -21.04 6.54
C LEU A 397 46.10 -22.49 6.73
N LEU A 398 45.86 -23.22 5.63
CA LEU A 398 45.48 -24.63 5.65
C LEU A 398 46.61 -25.55 6.14
N ALA A 399 47.87 -25.20 5.90
CA ALA A 399 49.02 -25.95 6.38
C ALA A 399 49.20 -25.80 7.90
N ASP A 400 49.05 -24.59 8.43
CA ASP A 400 49.19 -24.32 9.87
C ASP A 400 47.94 -24.76 10.67
N HIS A 401 46.77 -24.69 10.04
CA HIS A 401 45.49 -25.05 10.63
C HIS A 401 44.69 -25.97 9.68
N PRO A 402 45.00 -27.28 9.65
CA PRO A 402 44.23 -28.20 8.83
C PRO A 402 42.76 -28.17 9.25
N LEU A 403 41.87 -28.06 8.27
CA LEU A 403 40.43 -28.12 8.50
C LEU A 403 40.10 -29.50 9.09
N VAL A 404 39.84 -29.53 10.40
CA VAL A 404 39.28 -30.71 11.05
C VAL A 404 37.87 -30.89 10.49
N PRO A 405 37.56 -32.04 9.85
CA PRO A 405 36.20 -32.29 9.38
C PRO A 405 35.27 -32.24 10.59
N ILE A 406 34.30 -31.33 10.54
CA ILE A 406 33.26 -31.21 11.56
C ILE A 406 32.49 -32.54 11.53
N PRO A 407 32.50 -33.36 12.60
CA PRO A 407 31.68 -34.57 12.63
C PRO A 407 30.21 -34.17 12.48
N ASP A 408 29.40 -35.06 11.90
CA ASP A 408 27.99 -34.78 11.58
C ASP A 408 27.27 -34.08 12.75
N ALA A 409 26.52 -33.01 12.45
CA ALA A 409 25.92 -32.13 13.45
C ALA A 409 24.98 -32.83 14.45
N SER A 410 24.60 -34.08 14.20
CA SER A 410 23.88 -34.95 15.13
C SER A 410 24.72 -35.42 16.32
N ASP A 411 26.04 -35.44 16.19
CA ASP A 411 26.97 -35.99 17.19
C ASP A 411 27.62 -34.90 18.04
N LEU A 412 27.29 -33.63 17.80
CA LEU A 412 27.92 -32.45 18.40
C LEU A 412 26.89 -31.61 19.17
N VAL A 413 27.22 -31.24 20.41
CA VAL A 413 26.38 -30.33 21.20
C VAL A 413 27.20 -29.22 21.83
N LEU A 414 26.68 -27.99 21.70
CA LEU A 414 27.29 -26.76 22.19
C LEU A 414 26.98 -26.55 23.68
N ASP A 415 28.01 -26.41 24.49
CA ASP A 415 27.91 -25.90 25.86
C ASP A 415 27.75 -24.39 25.83
N ALA A 416 26.55 -23.92 26.19
CA ALA A 416 26.18 -22.51 26.15
C ALA A 416 26.99 -21.61 27.12
N ARG A 417 27.71 -22.19 28.10
CA ARG A 417 28.49 -21.42 29.07
C ARG A 417 29.93 -21.15 28.59
N THR A 418 30.52 -22.09 27.87
CA THR A 418 31.91 -22.02 27.40
C THR A 418 32.02 -21.80 25.89
N GLY A 419 30.94 -22.04 25.15
CA GLY A 419 30.93 -22.05 23.69
C GLY A 419 31.60 -23.29 23.07
N LEU A 420 32.01 -24.26 23.90
CA LEU A 420 32.70 -25.47 23.45
C LEU A 420 31.70 -26.52 22.96
N VAL A 421 32.10 -27.30 21.95
CA VAL A 421 31.27 -28.34 21.34
C VAL A 421 31.78 -29.72 21.78
N TYR A 422 30.92 -30.54 22.36
CA TYR A 422 31.24 -31.89 22.84
C TYR A 422 30.58 -32.98 21.98
N ALA A 423 31.21 -34.16 21.95
CA ALA A 423 30.66 -35.34 21.29
C ALA A 423 29.58 -36.00 22.17
N ALA A 424 28.42 -36.34 21.58
CA ALA A 424 27.22 -36.76 22.31
C ALA A 424 27.30 -38.14 23.02
N ARG A 425 28.39 -38.90 22.87
CA ARG A 425 28.47 -40.33 23.25
C ARG A 425 28.75 -40.61 24.75
N ASP A 426 29.03 -39.59 25.55
CA ASP A 426 29.32 -39.73 26.99
C ASP A 426 28.09 -39.47 27.88
N VAL A 427 27.21 -40.47 28.02
CA VAL A 427 25.91 -40.37 28.73
C VAL A 427 26.02 -39.98 30.22
N GLU A 428 27.12 -40.35 30.90
CA GLU A 428 27.32 -40.02 32.32
C GLU A 428 27.67 -38.55 32.55
N ASN A 429 28.36 -37.91 31.59
CA ASN A 429 28.69 -36.49 31.64
C ASN A 429 27.47 -35.60 31.37
N TRP A 430 26.47 -36.11 30.63
CA TRP A 430 25.27 -35.35 30.25
C TRP A 430 24.42 -34.90 31.44
N ALA A 431 24.22 -35.75 32.45
CA ALA A 431 23.44 -35.37 33.64
C ALA A 431 24.15 -34.27 34.44
N VAL A 432 25.48 -34.31 34.49
CA VAL A 432 26.31 -33.31 35.17
C VAL A 432 26.30 -31.99 34.40
N VAL A 433 26.45 -32.02 33.07
CA VAL A 433 26.38 -30.82 32.22
C VAL A 433 24.99 -30.20 32.26
N HIS A 434 23.93 -31.00 32.15
CA HIS A 434 22.55 -30.53 32.23
C HIS A 434 22.24 -29.90 33.59
N SER A 435 22.63 -30.55 34.70
CA SER A 435 22.42 -29.99 36.04
C SER A 435 23.23 -28.70 36.27
N ALA A 436 24.47 -28.64 35.78
CA ALA A 436 25.30 -27.44 35.83
C ALA A 436 24.73 -26.29 34.97
N ALA A 437 24.18 -26.59 33.80
CA ALA A 437 23.50 -25.62 32.95
C ALA A 437 22.21 -25.10 33.59
N HIS A 438 21.37 -25.98 34.16
CA HIS A 438 20.18 -25.56 34.90
C HIS A 438 20.51 -24.70 36.11
N ALA A 439 21.56 -25.04 36.87
CA ALA A 439 22.03 -24.22 37.97
C ALA A 439 22.53 -22.84 37.48
N ALA A 440 23.30 -22.79 36.40
CA ALA A 440 23.78 -21.54 35.81
C ALA A 440 22.64 -20.66 35.29
N VAL A 441 21.63 -21.25 34.64
CA VAL A 441 20.43 -20.54 34.16
C VAL A 441 19.61 -20.03 35.34
N ALA A 442 19.44 -20.82 36.40
CA ALA A 442 18.74 -20.40 37.60
C ALA A 442 19.47 -19.20 38.26
N GLU A 443 20.78 -19.26 38.41
CA GLU A 443 21.57 -18.13 38.90
C GLU A 443 21.45 -16.90 38.00
N ALA A 444 21.60 -17.06 36.68
CA ALA A 444 21.48 -15.96 35.74
C ALA A 444 20.08 -15.32 35.78
N ALA A 445 19.02 -16.14 35.86
CA ALA A 445 17.65 -15.68 35.98
C ALA A 445 17.42 -14.87 37.26
N THR A 446 17.98 -15.29 38.40
CA THR A 446 17.87 -14.51 39.65
C THR A 446 18.64 -13.19 39.57
N ARG A 447 19.80 -13.16 38.89
CA ARG A 447 20.56 -11.91 38.67
C ARG A 447 19.82 -10.98 37.71
N ALA A 448 19.31 -11.50 36.60
CA ALA A 448 18.48 -10.77 35.64
C ALA A 448 17.25 -10.17 36.33
N ALA A 449 16.50 -10.96 37.11
CA ALA A 449 15.34 -10.48 37.85
C ALA A 449 15.68 -9.34 38.84
N LYS A 450 16.87 -9.36 39.46
CA LYS A 450 17.32 -8.25 40.33
C LYS A 450 17.63 -6.99 39.52
N VAL A 451 18.30 -7.14 38.37
CA VAL A 451 18.61 -6.04 37.46
C VAL A 451 17.34 -5.45 36.87
N GLU A 452 16.41 -6.28 36.42
CA GLU A 452 15.09 -5.89 35.92
C GLU A 452 14.31 -5.11 36.98
N LYS A 453 14.24 -5.59 38.22
CA LYS A 453 13.58 -4.85 39.31
C LYS A 453 14.19 -3.45 39.50
N ARG A 454 15.52 -3.34 39.46
CA ARG A 454 16.21 -2.03 39.56
C ARG A 454 15.95 -1.15 38.34
N ALA A 455 15.95 -1.73 37.14
CA ALA A 455 15.63 -1.04 35.90
C ALA A 455 14.17 -0.55 35.89
N THR A 456 13.22 -1.35 36.35
CA THR A 456 11.81 -0.98 36.44
C THR A 456 11.58 0.17 37.43
N VAL A 457 12.27 0.18 38.57
CA VAL A 457 12.18 1.30 39.54
C VAL A 457 12.77 2.59 38.97
N THR A 458 13.92 2.52 38.31
CA THR A 458 14.61 3.70 37.78
C THR A 458 14.00 4.22 36.49
N LEU A 459 13.68 3.33 35.55
CA LEU A 459 13.21 3.66 34.20
C LEU A 459 11.68 3.61 34.06
N GLY A 460 10.95 2.88 34.91
CA GLY A 460 9.50 2.71 34.76
C GLY A 460 8.74 4.04 34.74
N GLY A 461 9.10 4.99 35.62
CA GLY A 461 8.53 6.33 35.61
C GLY A 461 8.90 7.17 34.38
N TYR A 462 10.09 6.96 33.81
CA TYR A 462 10.48 7.59 32.54
C TYR A 462 9.73 6.97 31.36
N MET A 463 9.55 5.65 31.34
CA MET A 463 8.79 4.94 30.32
C MET A 463 7.32 5.37 30.31
N ALA A 464 6.68 5.48 31.48
CA ALA A 464 5.30 5.97 31.58
C ALA A 464 5.16 7.41 31.08
N ARG A 465 6.12 8.29 31.43
CA ARG A 465 6.15 9.67 30.93
C ARG A 465 6.37 9.72 29.42
N ALA A 466 7.28 8.90 28.88
CA ALA A 466 7.54 8.83 27.44
C ALA A 466 6.29 8.35 26.68
N GLN A 467 5.59 7.33 27.19
CA GLN A 467 4.33 6.85 26.60
C GLN A 467 3.24 7.92 26.65
N ALA A 468 3.08 8.62 27.77
CA ALA A 468 2.10 9.70 27.90
C ALA A 468 2.42 10.91 26.99
N LEU A 469 3.70 11.23 26.80
CA LEU A 469 4.10 12.27 25.86
C LEU A 469 3.89 11.85 24.41
N ALA A 470 4.18 10.59 24.08
CA ALA A 470 3.94 10.05 22.74
C ALA A 470 2.45 10.09 22.37
N THR A 471 1.55 9.68 23.29
CA THR A 471 0.11 9.75 23.04
C THR A 471 -0.40 11.19 22.92
N LYS A 472 0.09 12.11 23.76
CA LYS A 472 -0.23 13.54 23.62
C LYS A 472 0.24 14.13 22.30
N LEU A 473 1.43 13.75 21.84
CA LEU A 473 1.97 14.20 20.55
C LEU A 473 1.14 13.65 19.40
N GLN A 474 0.72 12.39 19.46
CA GLN A 474 -0.17 11.81 18.45
C GLN A 474 -1.50 12.57 18.41
N GLN A 475 -2.14 12.78 19.56
CA GLN A 475 -3.40 13.52 19.64
C GLN A 475 -3.27 14.97 19.13
N SER A 476 -2.17 15.66 19.45
CA SER A 476 -1.95 17.02 18.96
C SER A 476 -1.68 17.07 17.46
N THR A 477 -0.97 16.09 16.91
CA THR A 477 -0.77 16.00 15.45
C THR A 477 -2.07 15.70 14.71
N GLU A 478 -2.91 14.80 15.22
CA GLU A 478 -4.23 14.52 14.65
C GLU A 478 -5.14 15.75 14.71
N ALA A 479 -5.13 16.48 15.83
CA ALA A 479 -5.87 17.72 15.96
C ALA A 479 -5.38 18.79 14.97
N LEU A 480 -4.06 18.93 14.80
CA LEU A 480 -3.48 19.85 13.83
C LEU A 480 -3.94 19.53 12.40
N HIS A 481 -3.90 18.25 12.00
CA HIS A 481 -4.39 17.83 10.70
C HIS A 481 -5.87 18.19 10.50
N ARG A 482 -6.73 17.93 11.50
CA ARG A 482 -8.15 18.33 11.43
C ARG A 482 -8.31 19.84 11.27
N TYR A 483 -7.57 20.65 12.02
CA TYR A 483 -7.66 22.11 11.90
C TYR A 483 -7.16 22.63 10.55
N VAL A 484 -6.17 21.98 9.95
CA VAL A 484 -5.70 22.31 8.59
C VAL A 484 -6.79 22.01 7.56
N ASP A 485 -7.44 20.84 7.67
CA ASP A 485 -8.53 20.44 6.79
C ASP A 485 -9.75 21.38 6.97
N ASP A 486 -10.13 21.69 8.21
CA ASP A 486 -11.22 22.61 8.53
C ASP A 486 -10.93 24.02 8.01
N LEU A 487 -9.69 24.50 8.15
CA LEU A 487 -9.28 25.80 7.62
C LEU A 487 -9.37 25.83 6.10
N ALA A 488 -8.94 24.77 5.41
CA ALA A 488 -9.08 24.65 3.96
C ALA A 488 -10.56 24.64 3.54
N ALA A 489 -11.42 23.90 4.26
CA ALA A 489 -12.85 23.85 4.02
C ALA A 489 -13.52 25.22 4.22
N VAL A 490 -13.20 25.94 5.30
CA VAL A 490 -13.73 27.27 5.58
C VAL A 490 -13.23 28.30 4.56
N GLN A 491 -11.97 28.19 4.10
CA GLN A 491 -11.46 29.05 3.03
C GLN A 491 -12.19 28.83 1.70
N ALA A 492 -12.44 27.58 1.33
CA ALA A 492 -13.22 27.26 0.13
C ALA A 492 -14.66 27.78 0.27
N LEU A 493 -15.32 27.51 1.40
CA LEU A 493 -16.67 27.99 1.70
C LEU A 493 -16.73 29.52 1.66
N ARG A 494 -15.71 30.23 2.16
CA ARG A 494 -15.64 31.69 2.09
C ARG A 494 -15.63 32.18 0.64
N VAL A 495 -14.88 31.52 -0.25
CA VAL A 495 -14.85 31.90 -1.67
C VAL A 495 -16.22 31.69 -2.31
N ASP A 496 -16.89 30.59 -1.99
CA ASP A 496 -18.22 30.31 -2.53
C ASP A 496 -19.28 31.28 -1.98
N GLU A 497 -19.28 31.54 -0.68
CA GLU A 497 -20.20 32.49 -0.03
C GLU A 497 -20.00 33.92 -0.54
N THR A 498 -18.75 34.38 -0.69
CA THR A 498 -18.48 35.72 -1.25
C THR A 498 -19.00 35.89 -2.68
N ARG A 499 -19.14 34.80 -3.45
CA ARG A 499 -19.77 34.80 -4.77
C ARG A 499 -21.30 34.68 -4.69
N ALA A 500 -21.83 33.90 -3.75
CA ALA A 500 -23.26 33.63 -3.61
C ALA A 500 -24.04 34.79 -2.97
N ILE A 501 -23.42 35.54 -2.04
CA ILE A 501 -24.05 36.69 -1.37
C ILE A 501 -24.61 37.73 -2.36
N PRO A 502 -23.85 38.27 -3.34
CA PRO A 502 -24.39 39.29 -4.24
C PRO A 502 -25.52 38.76 -5.12
N ILE A 503 -25.49 37.48 -5.50
CA ILE A 503 -26.56 36.86 -6.31
C ILE A 503 -27.86 36.82 -5.49
N ARG A 504 -27.79 36.31 -4.25
CA ARG A 504 -28.96 36.29 -3.35
C ARG A 504 -29.49 37.68 -3.05
N LEU A 505 -28.63 38.68 -2.91
CA LEU A 505 -29.03 40.09 -2.75
C LEU A 505 -29.76 40.61 -4.00
N GLN A 506 -29.26 40.31 -5.19
CA GLN A 506 -29.91 40.72 -6.44
C GLN A 506 -31.28 40.06 -6.63
N GLU A 507 -31.40 38.77 -6.31
CA GLU A 507 -32.67 38.04 -6.33
C GLU A 507 -33.67 38.68 -5.35
N ALA A 508 -33.25 38.92 -4.10
CA ALA A 508 -34.09 39.57 -3.10
C ALA A 508 -34.50 41.01 -3.51
N ASP A 509 -33.58 41.78 -4.10
CA ASP A 509 -33.89 43.12 -4.60
C ASP A 509 -34.93 43.08 -5.73
N GLN A 510 -34.86 42.08 -6.62
CA GLN A 510 -35.85 41.88 -7.69
C GLN A 510 -37.23 41.55 -7.10
N GLU A 511 -37.31 40.61 -6.17
CA GLU A 511 -38.57 40.27 -5.48
C GLU A 511 -39.18 41.48 -4.76
N VAL A 512 -38.35 42.28 -4.08
CA VAL A 512 -38.80 43.51 -3.39
C VAL A 512 -39.29 44.55 -4.40
N LEU A 513 -38.64 44.67 -5.56
CA LEU A 513 -39.08 45.59 -6.63
C LEU A 513 -40.41 45.17 -7.24
N GLU A 514 -40.62 43.86 -7.46
CA GLU A 514 -41.88 43.31 -7.94
C GLU A 514 -43.01 43.55 -6.93
N ALA A 515 -42.79 43.20 -5.65
CA ALA A 515 -43.75 43.46 -4.59
C ALA A 515 -44.10 44.96 -4.46
N LYS A 516 -43.12 45.86 -4.61
CA LYS A 516 -43.36 47.31 -4.62
C LYS A 516 -44.18 47.77 -5.84
N ARG A 517 -44.02 47.14 -7.00
CA ARG A 517 -44.82 47.43 -8.19
C ARG A 517 -46.28 47.00 -7.98
N GLU A 518 -46.48 45.76 -7.53
CA GLU A 518 -47.82 45.25 -7.22
C GLU A 518 -48.53 46.08 -6.17
N GLN A 519 -47.83 46.47 -5.09
CA GLN A 519 -48.39 47.35 -4.06
C GLN A 519 -48.82 48.69 -4.63
N ARG A 520 -48.03 49.31 -5.52
CA ARG A 520 -48.38 50.58 -6.18
C ARG A 520 -49.61 50.43 -7.08
N GLU A 521 -49.69 49.34 -7.85
CA GLU A 521 -50.84 49.05 -8.70
C GLU A 521 -52.12 48.84 -7.88
N LEU A 522 -52.04 48.10 -6.77
CA LEU A 522 -53.17 47.90 -5.85
C LEU A 522 -53.61 49.20 -5.19
N GLN A 523 -52.66 50.04 -4.77
CA GLN A 523 -52.97 51.37 -4.22
C GLN A 523 -53.65 52.28 -5.25
N ALA A 524 -53.20 52.28 -6.51
CA ALA A 524 -53.82 53.02 -7.59
C ALA A 524 -55.26 52.54 -7.85
N ARG A 525 -55.48 51.23 -7.95
CA ARG A 525 -56.83 50.64 -8.10
C ARG A 525 -57.74 50.98 -6.92
N TYR A 526 -57.21 50.97 -5.70
CA TYR A 526 -57.98 51.38 -4.52
C TYR A 526 -58.37 52.86 -4.59
N GLN A 527 -57.46 53.74 -5.02
CA GLN A 527 -57.77 55.17 -5.21
C GLN A 527 -58.87 55.37 -6.27
N GLU A 528 -58.81 54.64 -7.39
CA GLU A 528 -59.84 54.65 -8.43
C GLU A 528 -61.20 54.18 -7.90
N LEU A 529 -61.25 53.02 -7.24
CA LEU A 529 -62.46 52.47 -6.62
C LEU A 529 -63.05 53.40 -5.55
N MET A 530 -62.21 54.05 -4.75
CA MET A 530 -62.67 55.04 -3.78
C MET A 530 -63.27 56.28 -4.45
N ALA A 531 -62.70 56.72 -5.58
CA ALA A 531 -63.26 57.83 -6.36
C ALA A 531 -64.62 57.45 -6.96
N GLU A 532 -64.77 56.24 -7.50
CA GLU A 532 -66.05 55.72 -8.00
C GLU A 532 -67.10 55.61 -6.87
N TRP A 533 -66.71 55.09 -5.71
CA TRP A 533 -67.58 54.97 -4.55
C TRP A 533 -68.08 56.34 -4.04
N MET A 534 -67.20 57.35 -4.03
CA MET A 534 -67.62 58.73 -3.72
C MET A 534 -68.61 59.29 -4.75
N GLN A 535 -68.43 58.98 -6.04
CA GLN A 535 -69.35 59.41 -7.10
C GLN A 535 -70.73 58.74 -7.00
N LEU A 536 -70.79 57.49 -6.54
CA LEU A 536 -72.03 56.73 -6.35
C LEU A 536 -72.80 57.10 -5.07
N GLY A 537 -72.38 58.14 -4.35
CA GLY A 537 -73.11 58.68 -3.21
C GLY A 537 -72.84 57.98 -1.88
N GLY A 538 -71.71 57.27 -1.73
CA GLY A 538 -71.34 56.57 -0.50
C GLY A 538 -71.11 57.46 0.74
N GLY A 539 -71.28 58.78 0.62
CA GLY A 539 -71.14 59.75 1.70
C GLY A 539 -72.43 60.44 2.13
N GLN A 540 -73.58 59.74 2.11
CA GLN A 540 -74.78 60.15 2.87
C GLN A 540 -75.19 59.10 3.89
#